data_AF-A0A1I7TKX9-F1
#
_entry.id   AF-A0A1I7TKX9-F1
#
_cell.length_a   1.000
_cell.length_b   1.000
_cell.length_c   1.000
_cell.angle_alpha   90.00
_cell.angle_beta   90.00
_cell.angle_gamma   90.00
#
_symmetry.space_group_name_H-M   'P 1'
#
loop_
_entity.id
_entity.type
_entity.pdbx_description
1 polymer ?
#
loop_
_entity_poly.entity_id
_entity_poly.type
_entity_poly.pdbx_seq_one_letter_code
_entity_poly.pdbx_strand_id
1 'polypeptide(L)'
;MEFPLLNLPSLAYEKVLLNFEVADLVDFSLLSSRCHRIVRSIRFPFTGVYVGVTEHSNMIRFFLDNRQKLYPQEFGITKCDELFMWTSQHISSDELKYVFEKVQISKYLILDLQLADDFECEFVQFSMDKLKIKRPFWITNETFLAMDCVQIQLKDNGNLPIREFVSKWLSSRNTRFEWLKMEWNTHINWNEGFKTMQWNPAIRGRNFRIDSLTRLDCTEGIDFLRDDGLLATVVERNDRIYFVVWHKRFQPEADRLFSV
;
A
#
# COMPACT_ATOMS: atom_id res chain seq x y z
N MET A 1 -3.80 43.67 -24.33
CA MET A 1 -4.70 43.20 -25.40
C MET A 1 -5.04 41.75 -25.11
N GLU A 2 -6.32 41.44 -24.92
CA GLU A 2 -6.79 40.06 -24.70
C GLU A 2 -6.98 39.36 -26.04
N PHE A 3 -6.52 38.11 -26.16
CA PHE A 3 -6.73 37.30 -27.36
C PHE A 3 -8.12 36.64 -27.29
N PRO A 4 -9.05 36.96 -28.20
CA PRO A 4 -10.43 36.52 -28.08
C PRO A 4 -10.62 35.10 -28.65
N LEU A 5 -10.11 34.09 -27.94
CA LEU A 5 -10.07 32.68 -28.37
C LEU A 5 -11.43 32.15 -28.85
N LEU A 6 -12.51 32.48 -28.15
CA LEU A 6 -13.87 32.01 -28.47
C LEU A 6 -14.55 32.75 -29.63
N ASN A 7 -13.95 33.84 -30.12
CA ASN A 7 -14.42 34.57 -31.29
C ASN A 7 -13.77 34.03 -32.59
N LEU A 8 -12.88 33.05 -32.49
CA LEU A 8 -12.28 32.40 -33.66
C LEU A 8 -13.27 31.42 -34.33
N PRO A 9 -13.09 31.15 -35.64
CA PRO A 9 -13.75 30.03 -36.32
C PRO A 9 -13.41 28.68 -35.66
N SER A 10 -14.31 27.70 -35.77
CA SER A 10 -14.18 26.40 -35.10
C SER A 10 -12.84 25.71 -35.34
N LEU A 11 -12.48 25.54 -36.61
CA LEU A 11 -11.21 24.91 -37.00
C LEU A 11 -9.96 25.61 -36.42
N ALA A 12 -10.04 26.91 -36.13
CA ALA A 12 -8.91 27.67 -35.62
C ALA A 12 -8.76 27.49 -34.11
N TYR A 13 -9.84 27.62 -33.32
CA TYR A 13 -9.73 27.34 -31.89
C TYR A 13 -9.47 25.86 -31.60
N GLU A 14 -9.95 24.93 -32.44
CA GLU A 14 -9.67 23.50 -32.26
C GLU A 14 -8.18 23.18 -32.40
N LYS A 15 -7.50 23.77 -33.39
CA LYS A 15 -6.04 23.62 -33.53
C LYS A 15 -5.29 24.24 -32.37
N VAL A 16 -5.77 25.36 -31.83
CA VAL A 16 -5.20 25.98 -30.63
C VAL A 16 -5.34 25.02 -29.45
N LEU A 17 -6.53 24.45 -29.24
CA LEU A 17 -6.82 23.52 -28.14
C LEU A 17 -6.09 22.17 -28.29
N LEU A 18 -5.84 21.67 -29.50
CA LEU A 18 -5.07 20.42 -29.69
C LEU A 18 -3.60 20.53 -29.24
N ASN A 19 -3.10 21.76 -29.07
CA ASN A 19 -1.77 22.02 -28.53
C ASN A 19 -1.80 22.34 -27.03
N PHE A 20 -2.97 22.25 -26.37
CA PHE A 20 -3.11 22.42 -24.92
C PHE A 20 -2.67 21.15 -24.18
N GLU A 21 -2.16 21.31 -22.95
CA GLU A 21 -1.92 20.17 -22.07
C GLU A 21 -3.24 19.59 -21.53
N VAL A 22 -3.21 18.37 -20.97
CA VAL A 22 -4.41 17.67 -20.45
C VAL A 22 -5.16 18.49 -19.40
N ALA A 23 -4.43 19.18 -18.51
CA ALA A 23 -5.04 20.03 -17.47
C ALA A 23 -5.67 21.30 -18.05
N ASP A 24 -5.00 21.97 -18.99
CA ASP A 24 -5.53 23.17 -19.64
C ASP A 24 -6.86 22.89 -20.34
N LEU A 25 -7.04 21.65 -20.81
CA LEU A 25 -8.27 21.17 -21.41
C LEU A 25 -9.35 20.87 -20.37
N VAL A 26 -8.99 20.37 -19.19
CA VAL A 26 -9.92 20.23 -18.06
C VAL A 26 -10.35 21.61 -17.57
N ASP A 27 -9.43 22.55 -17.35
CA ASP A 27 -9.73 23.90 -16.86
C ASP A 27 -10.53 24.71 -17.87
N PHE A 28 -10.12 24.69 -19.14
CA PHE A 28 -10.90 25.31 -20.21
C PHE A 28 -12.31 24.70 -20.28
N SER A 29 -12.48 23.40 -20.03
CA SER A 29 -13.81 22.76 -19.98
C SER A 29 -14.68 23.24 -18.81
N LEU A 30 -14.10 23.80 -17.75
CA LEU A 30 -14.80 24.24 -16.54
C LEU A 30 -15.15 25.74 -16.55
N LEU A 31 -14.56 26.55 -17.43
CA LEU A 31 -14.79 28.00 -17.51
C LEU A 31 -16.23 28.41 -17.82
N SER A 32 -16.94 27.60 -18.60
CA SER A 32 -18.37 27.80 -18.87
C SER A 32 -18.97 26.55 -19.50
N SER A 33 -20.30 26.43 -19.48
CA SER A 33 -20.99 25.34 -20.19
C SER A 33 -20.72 25.33 -21.70
N ARG A 34 -20.31 26.48 -22.29
CA ARG A 34 -19.92 26.58 -23.70
C ARG A 34 -18.52 26.00 -23.90
N CYS A 35 -17.56 26.35 -23.06
CA CYS A 35 -16.20 25.81 -23.14
C CYS A 35 -16.17 24.31 -22.84
N HIS A 36 -16.98 23.84 -21.88
CA HIS A 36 -17.19 22.41 -21.62
C HIS A 36 -17.60 21.64 -22.88
N ARG A 37 -18.59 22.17 -23.62
CA ARG A 37 -19.07 21.56 -24.87
C ARG A 37 -18.01 21.56 -25.98
N ILE A 38 -17.16 22.59 -26.01
CA ILE A 38 -16.07 22.72 -26.99
C ILE A 38 -14.95 21.71 -26.72
N VAL A 39 -14.47 21.60 -25.47
CA VAL A 39 -13.48 20.56 -25.10
C VAL A 39 -14.05 19.18 -25.39
N ARG A 40 -15.30 18.94 -25.00
CA ARG A 40 -15.98 17.66 -25.24
C ARG A 40 -16.13 17.32 -26.73
N SER A 41 -16.14 18.30 -27.64
CA SER A 41 -16.29 18.05 -29.08
C SER A 41 -14.96 17.79 -29.81
N ILE A 42 -13.81 18.05 -29.18
CA ILE A 42 -12.49 17.94 -29.82
C ILE A 42 -11.86 16.58 -29.52
N ARG A 43 -11.20 16.00 -30.53
CA ARG A 43 -10.46 14.74 -30.38
C ARG A 43 -8.99 14.99 -30.04
N PHE A 44 -8.67 15.05 -28.74
CA PHE A 44 -7.30 15.25 -28.25
C PHE A 44 -6.44 13.97 -28.31
N PRO A 45 -5.15 14.06 -28.68
CA PRO A 45 -4.24 12.91 -28.81
C PRO A 45 -3.49 12.59 -27.49
N PHE A 46 -4.17 12.59 -26.34
CA PHE A 46 -3.55 12.32 -25.04
C PHE A 46 -3.04 10.87 -24.90
N THR A 47 -2.00 10.65 -24.08
CA THR A 47 -1.42 9.31 -23.81
C THR A 47 -1.64 8.79 -22.38
N GLY A 48 -2.17 9.57 -21.41
CA GLY A 48 -2.74 8.99 -20.18
C GLY A 48 -2.88 9.90 -18.94
N VAL A 49 -4.02 9.73 -18.25
CA VAL A 49 -4.25 9.91 -16.80
C VAL A 49 -4.99 8.63 -16.39
N TYR A 50 -4.44 7.84 -15.45
CA TYR A 50 -5.12 6.62 -14.99
C TYR A 50 -5.73 6.86 -13.61
N VAL A 51 -7.01 7.23 -13.62
CA VAL A 51 -7.89 7.11 -12.46
C VAL A 51 -8.76 5.90 -12.74
N GLY A 52 -8.39 4.78 -12.12
CA GLY A 52 -9.15 3.54 -12.25
C GLY A 52 -10.26 3.51 -11.22
N VAL A 53 -11.50 3.65 -11.66
CA VAL A 53 -12.71 3.29 -10.88
C VAL A 53 -13.23 1.99 -11.49
N THR A 54 -13.23 0.89 -10.74
CA THR A 54 -13.70 -0.41 -11.24
C THR A 54 -15.06 -0.74 -10.65
N GLU A 55 -15.97 -1.34 -11.42
CA GLU A 55 -17.32 -1.67 -10.93
C GLU A 55 -17.36 -2.81 -9.89
N HIS A 56 -16.26 -3.58 -9.77
CA HIS A 56 -16.22 -4.81 -8.95
C HIS A 56 -15.64 -4.60 -7.54
N SER A 57 -15.08 -3.43 -7.27
CA SER A 57 -14.65 -2.96 -5.95
C SER A 57 -14.73 -1.44 -5.93
N ASN A 58 -15.11 -0.82 -4.81
CA ASN A 58 -15.00 0.64 -4.65
C ASN A 58 -13.52 1.06 -4.53
N MET A 59 -12.75 0.73 -5.56
CA MET A 59 -11.31 0.91 -5.69
C MET A 59 -11.06 2.17 -6.50
N ILE A 60 -10.28 3.07 -5.92
CA ILE A 60 -9.77 4.26 -6.61
C ILE A 60 -8.26 4.10 -6.69
N ARG A 61 -7.75 3.87 -7.89
CA ARG A 61 -6.30 3.82 -8.13
C ARG A 61 -5.82 5.17 -8.65
N PHE A 62 -4.94 5.80 -7.89
CA PHE A 62 -4.17 6.96 -8.33
C PHE A 62 -2.82 6.49 -8.85
N PHE A 63 -2.61 6.57 -10.17
CA PHE A 63 -1.27 6.46 -10.74
C PHE A 63 -0.77 7.86 -11.03
N LEU A 64 0.05 8.38 -10.12
CA LEU A 64 0.62 9.72 -10.20
C LEU A 64 1.89 9.65 -11.05
N ASP A 65 1.74 9.69 -12.39
CA ASP A 65 2.86 10.00 -13.28
C ASP A 65 2.98 11.53 -13.35
N ASN A 66 3.80 12.07 -12.45
CA ASN A 66 3.67 13.42 -11.92
C ASN A 66 3.95 14.56 -12.91
N ARG A 67 2.94 15.42 -13.08
CA ARG A 67 3.09 16.89 -13.03
C ARG A 67 1.97 17.64 -12.29
N GLN A 68 0.81 17.02 -12.02
CA GLN A 68 -0.40 17.77 -11.62
C GLN A 68 -0.78 17.72 -10.14
N LYS A 69 -0.01 17.05 -9.25
CA LYS A 69 -0.26 17.02 -7.79
C LYS A 69 -1.72 16.68 -7.42
N LEU A 70 -2.33 15.72 -8.13
CA LEU A 70 -3.73 15.34 -7.96
C LEU A 70 -3.89 14.29 -6.85
N TYR A 71 -4.17 14.73 -5.64
CA TYR A 71 -4.29 13.89 -4.44
C TYR A 71 -5.75 13.68 -4.03
N PRO A 72 -6.07 12.71 -3.14
CA PRO A 72 -7.45 12.42 -2.71
C PRO A 72 -8.23 13.64 -2.20
N GLN A 73 -7.56 14.60 -1.57
CA GLN A 73 -8.14 15.83 -1.06
C GLN A 73 -8.80 16.67 -2.16
N GLU A 74 -8.17 16.77 -3.34
CA GLU A 74 -8.66 17.55 -4.48
C GLU A 74 -9.97 17.00 -5.06
N PHE A 75 -10.25 15.73 -4.81
CA PHE A 75 -11.47 15.05 -5.26
C PHE A 75 -12.52 14.89 -4.14
N GLY A 76 -12.25 15.40 -2.93
CA GLY A 76 -13.13 15.23 -1.78
C GLY A 76 -13.33 13.78 -1.35
N ILE A 77 -12.34 12.91 -1.61
CA ILE A 77 -12.42 11.48 -1.26
C ILE A 77 -12.20 11.32 0.23
N THR A 78 -13.20 10.78 0.93
CA THR A 78 -13.14 10.52 2.37
C THR A 78 -13.32 9.04 2.72
N LYS A 79 -13.60 8.19 1.72
CA LYS A 79 -13.75 6.75 1.90
C LYS A 79 -13.45 5.98 0.62
N CYS A 80 -12.73 4.87 0.73
CA CYS A 80 -12.54 3.90 -0.33
C CYS A 80 -12.30 2.49 0.23
N ASP A 81 -12.46 1.46 -0.61
CA ASP A 81 -12.06 0.11 -0.21
C ASP A 81 -10.56 -0.07 -0.35
N GLU A 82 -9.99 0.45 -1.44
CA GLU A 82 -8.60 0.26 -1.77
C GLU A 82 -7.99 1.59 -2.22
N LEU A 83 -6.85 1.95 -1.62
CA LEU A 83 -6.05 3.10 -1.98
C LEU A 83 -4.64 2.66 -2.37
N PHE A 84 -4.26 2.99 -3.59
CA PHE A 84 -2.91 2.79 -4.11
C PHE A 84 -2.35 4.15 -4.45
N MET A 85 -1.27 4.54 -3.78
CA MET A 85 -0.54 5.77 -4.07
C MET A 85 0.90 5.41 -4.39
N TRP A 86 1.32 5.75 -5.60
CA TRP A 86 2.68 5.62 -6.08
C TRP A 86 3.12 6.97 -6.64
N THR A 87 4.28 7.46 -6.21
CA THR A 87 4.85 8.71 -6.74
C THR A 87 6.36 8.59 -6.88
N SER A 88 6.87 9.04 -8.02
CA SER A 88 8.30 9.21 -8.28
C SER A 88 8.87 10.53 -7.74
N GLN A 89 8.01 11.43 -7.25
CA GLN A 89 8.39 12.74 -6.68
C GLN A 89 7.98 12.83 -5.20
N HIS A 90 8.55 13.81 -4.49
CA HIS A 90 8.20 14.09 -3.09
C HIS A 90 6.74 14.50 -2.94
N ILE A 91 6.01 13.77 -2.08
CA ILE A 91 4.68 14.18 -1.61
C ILE A 91 4.84 15.13 -0.42
N SER A 92 3.97 16.15 -0.30
CA SER A 92 3.95 17.02 0.87
C SER A 92 3.36 16.30 2.08
N SER A 93 3.78 16.72 3.26
CA SER A 93 3.33 16.15 4.53
C SER A 93 1.81 16.26 4.72
N ASP A 94 1.22 17.40 4.31
CA ASP A 94 -0.20 17.68 4.48
C ASP A 94 -1.09 16.71 3.69
N GLU A 95 -0.67 16.33 2.48
CA GLU A 95 -1.43 15.40 1.62
C GLU A 95 -1.47 14.00 2.21
N LEU A 96 -0.34 13.55 2.76
CA LEU A 96 -0.28 12.25 3.40
C LEU A 96 -1.03 12.24 4.74
N LYS A 97 -0.98 13.34 5.50
CA LYS A 97 -1.78 13.52 6.72
C LYS A 97 -3.28 13.51 6.41
N TYR A 98 -3.71 14.18 5.34
CA TYR A 98 -5.11 14.11 4.89
C TYR A 98 -5.54 12.66 4.64
N VAL A 99 -4.70 11.86 3.97
CA VAL A 99 -4.99 10.45 3.72
C VAL A 99 -5.20 9.68 5.03
N PHE A 100 -4.31 9.86 6.01
CA PHE A 100 -4.41 9.14 7.28
C PHE A 100 -5.56 9.62 8.19
N GLU A 101 -5.88 10.92 8.15
CA GLU A 101 -6.87 11.51 9.05
C GLU A 101 -8.29 11.50 8.49
N LYS A 102 -8.44 11.62 7.16
CA LYS A 102 -9.74 11.89 6.51
C LYS A 102 -10.22 10.76 5.62
N VAL A 103 -9.33 9.89 5.14
CA VAL A 103 -9.70 8.82 4.21
C VAL A 103 -9.90 7.51 4.97
N GLN A 104 -11.14 7.04 5.02
CA GLN A 104 -11.46 5.72 5.56
C GLN A 104 -11.17 4.64 4.51
N ILE A 105 -10.17 3.81 4.76
CA ILE A 105 -9.71 2.76 3.84
C ILE A 105 -10.06 1.40 4.43
N SER A 106 -10.91 0.62 3.76
CA SER A 106 -11.50 -0.59 4.37
C SER A 106 -10.76 -1.90 4.07
N LYS A 107 -10.08 -2.02 2.92
CA LYS A 107 -9.44 -3.27 2.47
C LYS A 107 -7.93 -3.12 2.27
N TYR A 108 -7.48 -2.30 1.33
CA TYR A 108 -6.06 -2.26 0.94
C TYR A 108 -5.48 -0.85 0.95
N LEU A 109 -4.31 -0.71 1.56
CA LEU A 109 -3.49 0.50 1.48
C LEU A 109 -2.10 0.15 0.97
N ILE A 110 -1.73 0.71 -0.19
CA ILE A 110 -0.38 0.59 -0.74
C ILE A 110 0.21 1.99 -0.94
N LEU A 111 1.30 2.26 -0.23
CA LEU A 111 2.08 3.48 -0.31
C LEU A 111 3.49 3.19 -0.81
N ASP A 112 3.82 3.67 -2.00
CA ASP A 112 5.17 3.72 -2.55
C ASP A 112 5.48 5.18 -2.90
N LEU A 113 5.79 5.94 -1.85
CA LEU A 113 5.94 7.39 -1.91
C LEU A 113 7.39 7.79 -1.63
N GLN A 114 7.87 8.85 -2.27
CA GLN A 114 9.06 9.57 -1.83
C GLN A 114 8.62 10.60 -0.79
N LEU A 115 9.14 10.51 0.43
CA LEU A 115 8.89 11.44 1.53
C LEU A 115 10.16 12.24 1.81
N ALA A 116 10.00 13.43 2.40
CA ALA A 116 11.13 14.16 2.94
C ALA A 116 11.70 13.42 4.16
N ASP A 117 13.02 13.42 4.34
CA ASP A 117 13.69 12.62 5.37
C ASP A 117 13.28 13.03 6.81
N ASP A 118 12.77 14.25 6.98
CA ASP A 118 12.26 14.81 8.23
C ASP A 118 10.73 14.66 8.39
N PHE A 119 10.08 13.88 7.51
CA PHE A 119 8.65 13.64 7.62
C PHE A 119 8.32 12.90 8.92
N GLU A 120 7.47 13.54 9.73
CA GLU A 120 6.91 12.96 10.94
C GLU A 120 5.38 12.94 10.84
N CYS A 121 4.82 11.85 11.35
CA CYS A 121 3.39 11.68 11.50
C CYS A 121 3.10 11.19 12.92
N GLU A 122 2.04 11.74 13.52
CA GLU A 122 1.53 11.24 14.79
C GLU A 122 1.00 9.80 14.63
N PHE A 123 0.45 9.25 15.70
CA PHE A 123 -0.16 7.92 15.71
C PHE A 123 -1.15 7.73 14.56
N VAL A 124 -0.98 6.64 13.80
CA VAL A 124 -1.90 6.25 12.72
C VAL A 124 -2.46 4.86 13.00
N GLN A 125 -3.78 4.74 13.10
CA GLN A 125 -4.41 3.44 13.28
C GLN A 125 -4.61 2.76 11.92
N PHE A 126 -3.79 1.73 11.65
CA PHE A 126 -4.02 0.86 10.50
C PHE A 126 -4.93 -0.33 10.89
N SER A 127 -6.14 -0.38 10.33
CA SER A 127 -6.98 -1.59 10.34
C SER A 127 -7.57 -1.91 8.96
N MET A 128 -6.97 -2.87 8.25
CA MET A 128 -7.39 -3.27 6.89
C MET A 128 -6.87 -4.67 6.55
N ASP A 129 -7.26 -5.24 5.41
CA ASP A 129 -6.78 -6.56 5.01
C ASP A 129 -5.30 -6.52 4.59
N LYS A 130 -4.89 -5.52 3.81
CA LYS A 130 -3.51 -5.45 3.32
C LYS A 130 -2.91 -4.07 3.47
N LEU A 131 -1.81 -4.00 4.21
CA LEU A 131 -0.99 -2.81 4.34
C LEU A 131 0.36 -3.04 3.67
N LYS A 132 0.72 -2.18 2.71
CA LYS A 132 2.06 -2.16 2.13
C LYS A 132 2.61 -0.74 2.14
N ILE A 133 3.70 -0.52 2.86
CA ILE A 133 4.36 0.79 2.93
C ILE A 133 5.84 0.60 2.59
N LYS A 134 6.33 1.42 1.67
CA LYS A 134 7.74 1.54 1.35
C LYS A 134 8.32 2.81 1.97
N ARG A 135 9.53 2.71 2.51
CA ARG A 135 10.19 3.74 3.34
C ARG A 135 9.33 4.21 4.52
N PRO A 136 8.89 3.31 5.41
CA PRO A 136 8.10 3.68 6.59
C PRO A 136 8.99 4.19 7.73
N PHE A 137 10.00 5.04 7.47
CA PHE A 137 10.91 5.54 8.51
C PHE A 137 10.19 6.39 9.58
N TRP A 138 9.07 6.98 9.21
CA TRP A 138 8.20 7.80 10.06
C TRP A 138 7.24 6.97 10.93
N ILE A 139 7.11 5.66 10.69
CA ILE A 139 6.24 4.81 11.51
C ILE A 139 6.85 4.68 12.90
N THR A 140 6.11 5.12 13.91
CA THR A 140 6.49 4.96 15.32
C THR A 140 6.28 3.52 15.79
N ASN A 141 6.98 3.15 16.87
CA ASN A 141 6.76 1.85 17.54
C ASN A 141 5.31 1.68 17.97
N GLU A 142 4.67 2.74 18.48
CA GLU A 142 3.27 2.72 18.88
C GLU A 142 2.34 2.39 17.71
N THR A 143 2.49 3.11 16.59
CA THR A 143 1.74 2.85 15.35
C THR A 143 1.95 1.41 14.87
N PHE A 144 3.20 0.94 14.82
CA PHE A 144 3.54 -0.41 14.38
C PHE A 144 2.89 -1.50 15.26
N LEU A 145 2.99 -1.36 16.58
CA LEU A 145 2.42 -2.32 17.52
C LEU A 145 0.89 -2.27 17.53
N ALA A 146 0.26 -1.15 17.16
CA ALA A 146 -1.18 -0.99 17.06
C ALA A 146 -1.78 -1.49 15.73
N MET A 147 -0.97 -1.88 14.75
CA MET A 147 -1.45 -2.39 13.46
C MET A 147 -2.36 -3.60 13.65
N ASP A 148 -3.58 -3.50 13.11
CA ASP A 148 -4.56 -4.58 13.09
C ASP A 148 -4.88 -4.92 11.63
N CYS A 149 -3.91 -5.51 10.93
CA CYS A 149 -4.05 -5.91 9.54
C CYS A 149 -3.99 -7.43 9.35
N VAL A 150 -4.55 -7.96 8.26
CA VAL A 150 -4.35 -9.38 7.89
C VAL A 150 -2.91 -9.58 7.40
N GLN A 151 -2.45 -8.70 6.51
CA GLN A 151 -1.15 -8.78 5.85
C GLN A 151 -0.41 -7.44 5.95
N ILE A 152 0.85 -7.48 6.37
CA ILE A 152 1.70 -6.29 6.54
C ILE A 152 3.00 -6.45 5.75
N GLN A 153 3.29 -5.50 4.86
CA GLN A 153 4.57 -5.42 4.16
C GLN A 153 5.20 -4.05 4.36
N LEU A 154 6.34 -4.02 5.05
CA LEU A 154 7.13 -2.81 5.27
C LEU A 154 8.46 -2.98 4.53
N LYS A 155 8.85 -2.02 3.71
CA LYS A 155 10.10 -2.07 2.93
C LYS A 155 10.95 -0.85 3.26
N ASP A 156 12.27 -0.98 3.29
CA ASP A 156 13.20 0.12 3.56
C ASP A 156 13.09 0.67 5.02
N ASN A 157 12.79 -0.20 6.00
CA ASN A 157 12.88 0.09 7.45
C ASN A 157 13.04 -1.22 8.25
N GLY A 158 14.18 -1.38 8.93
CA GLY A 158 14.47 -2.54 9.79
C GLY A 158 14.55 -2.24 11.29
N ASN A 159 14.08 -1.06 11.73
CA ASN A 159 14.23 -0.59 13.11
C ASN A 159 12.95 -0.80 13.97
N LEU A 160 11.86 -1.29 13.38
CA LEU A 160 10.60 -1.50 14.11
C LEU A 160 10.68 -2.73 15.04
N PRO A 161 9.99 -2.71 16.19
CA PRO A 161 10.16 -3.71 17.24
C PRO A 161 9.41 -5.02 16.94
N ILE A 162 9.87 -5.77 15.93
CA ILE A 162 9.23 -7.03 15.49
C ILE A 162 9.12 -8.07 16.62
N ARG A 163 10.08 -8.12 17.53
CA ARG A 163 10.04 -9.02 18.69
C ARG A 163 8.86 -8.70 19.61
N GLU A 164 8.60 -7.42 19.87
CA GLU A 164 7.45 -6.98 20.67
C GLU A 164 6.14 -7.23 19.93
N PHE A 165 6.12 -7.04 18.61
CA PHE A 165 4.96 -7.38 17.79
C PHE A 165 4.60 -8.87 17.90
N VAL A 166 5.58 -9.77 17.77
CA VAL A 166 5.37 -11.21 17.93
C VAL A 166 4.89 -11.55 19.35
N SER A 167 5.51 -10.96 20.38
CA SER A 167 5.09 -11.14 21.78
C SER A 167 3.63 -10.70 22.01
N LYS A 168 3.26 -9.55 21.46
CA LYS A 168 1.89 -9.02 21.51
C LYS A 168 0.92 -9.95 20.79
N TRP A 169 1.27 -10.45 19.60
CA TRP A 169 0.42 -11.39 18.87
C TRP A 169 0.21 -12.69 19.64
N LEU A 170 1.27 -13.25 20.24
CA LEU A 170 1.21 -14.47 21.07
C LEU A 170 0.29 -14.29 22.27
N SER A 171 0.22 -13.09 22.84
CA SER A 171 -0.65 -12.77 23.98
C SER A 171 -2.05 -12.29 23.58
N SER A 172 -2.31 -12.12 22.28
CA SER A 172 -3.58 -11.60 21.76
C SER A 172 -4.57 -12.71 21.41
N ARG A 173 -5.83 -12.33 21.17
CA ARG A 173 -6.85 -13.20 20.55
C ARG A 173 -7.00 -12.96 19.05
N ASN A 174 -6.03 -12.29 18.41
CA ASN A 174 -6.11 -11.99 16.99
C ASN A 174 -5.92 -13.29 16.19
N THR A 175 -6.99 -13.75 15.57
CA THR A 175 -7.02 -14.91 14.65
C THR A 175 -7.12 -14.48 13.19
N ARG A 176 -7.13 -13.18 12.90
CA ARG A 176 -7.22 -12.64 11.54
C ARG A 176 -5.84 -12.44 10.91
N PHE A 177 -4.84 -12.09 11.70
CA PHE A 177 -3.48 -11.85 11.22
C PHE A 177 -2.90 -13.09 10.51
N GLU A 178 -2.33 -12.90 9.33
CA GLU A 178 -1.74 -13.96 8.51
C GLU A 178 -0.23 -13.83 8.41
N TRP A 179 0.29 -12.66 8.02
CA TRP A 179 1.73 -12.50 7.90
C TRP A 179 2.20 -11.05 7.90
N LEU A 180 3.45 -10.89 8.34
CA LEU A 180 4.23 -9.67 8.25
C LEU A 180 5.56 -9.96 7.56
N LYS A 181 5.96 -9.06 6.68
CA LYS A 181 7.28 -9.04 6.05
C LYS A 181 7.88 -7.65 6.21
N MET A 182 9.09 -7.58 6.78
CA MET A 182 9.84 -6.33 6.87
C MET A 182 11.33 -6.53 6.63
N GLU A 183 12.04 -5.44 6.33
CA GLU A 183 13.50 -5.44 6.40
C GLU A 183 13.98 -5.62 7.83
N TRP A 184 15.19 -6.14 7.98
CA TRP A 184 15.67 -6.60 9.26
C TRP A 184 17.16 -6.35 9.39
N ASN A 185 17.55 -5.63 10.45
CA ASN A 185 18.89 -5.06 10.59
C ASN A 185 19.68 -5.61 11.80
N THR A 186 19.07 -6.40 12.67
CA THR A 186 19.71 -6.91 13.90
C THR A 186 19.48 -8.41 14.02
N HIS A 187 20.08 -9.13 14.97
CA HIS A 187 19.72 -10.53 15.19
C HIS A 187 18.84 -10.60 16.44
N ILE A 188 17.70 -11.30 16.38
CA ILE A 188 16.87 -11.60 17.56
C ILE A 188 17.15 -13.02 18.04
N ASN A 189 17.41 -13.18 19.33
CA ASN A 189 17.39 -14.50 19.96
C ASN A 189 15.94 -14.91 20.29
N TRP A 190 15.29 -15.62 19.37
CA TRP A 190 13.90 -16.06 19.54
C TRP A 190 13.70 -17.10 20.64
N ASN A 191 14.75 -17.77 21.11
CA ASN A 191 14.65 -18.76 22.20
C ASN A 191 14.65 -18.12 23.59
N GLU A 192 15.00 -16.83 23.68
CA GLU A 192 14.95 -16.10 24.94
C GLU A 192 13.50 -15.68 25.22
N GLY A 193 12.89 -16.16 26.31
CA GLY A 193 11.56 -15.74 26.76
C GLY A 193 10.37 -16.30 25.95
N PHE A 194 10.59 -17.03 24.85
CA PHE A 194 9.53 -17.70 24.09
C PHE A 194 9.69 -19.22 24.13
N LYS A 195 8.55 -19.92 24.13
CA LYS A 195 8.51 -21.36 23.89
C LYS A 195 8.53 -21.61 22.38
N THR A 196 9.68 -22.03 21.87
CA THR A 196 9.92 -22.24 20.44
C THR A 196 9.99 -23.73 20.08
N MET A 197 9.81 -24.02 18.80
CA MET A 197 10.02 -25.35 18.21
C MET A 197 10.77 -25.21 16.89
N GLN A 198 11.53 -26.23 16.53
CA GLN A 198 12.11 -26.34 15.19
C GLN A 198 11.08 -26.94 14.23
N TRP A 199 11.27 -26.70 12.93
CA TRP A 199 10.39 -27.23 11.90
C TRP A 199 10.24 -28.75 12.02
N ASN A 200 8.99 -29.20 12.04
CA ASN A 200 8.63 -30.62 11.97
C ASN A 200 7.65 -30.84 10.81
N PRO A 201 8.02 -31.62 9.76
CA PRO A 201 7.17 -31.87 8.60
C PRO A 201 5.87 -32.62 8.93
N ALA A 202 5.77 -33.28 10.09
CA ALA A 202 4.54 -33.91 10.55
C ALA A 202 3.54 -32.89 11.15
N ILE A 203 4.01 -31.70 11.57
CA ILE A 203 3.18 -30.66 12.21
C ILE A 203 2.73 -29.61 11.19
N ARG A 204 3.61 -29.23 10.26
CA ARG A 204 3.32 -28.28 9.19
C ARG A 204 4.16 -28.51 7.94
N GLY A 205 3.66 -28.02 6.81
CA GLY A 205 4.35 -28.02 5.53
C GLY A 205 5.59 -27.14 5.51
N ARG A 206 6.38 -27.32 4.44
CA ARG A 206 7.60 -26.57 4.18
C ARG A 206 7.31 -25.13 3.75
N ASN A 207 6.40 -24.97 2.77
CA ASN A 207 6.18 -23.70 2.10
C ASN A 207 4.94 -23.00 2.63
N PHE A 208 5.06 -21.68 2.82
CA PHE A 208 3.95 -20.79 3.13
C PHE A 208 3.66 -19.91 1.92
N ARG A 209 2.41 -19.84 1.47
CA ARG A 209 2.01 -18.95 0.36
C ARG A 209 1.96 -17.50 0.83
N ILE A 210 2.74 -16.63 0.19
CA ILE A 210 2.73 -15.18 0.48
C ILE A 210 1.73 -14.45 -0.42
N ASP A 211 1.73 -14.77 -1.71
CA ASP A 211 0.77 -14.21 -2.68
C ASP A 211 0.44 -15.22 -3.79
N SER A 212 -0.12 -14.76 -4.92
CA SER A 212 -0.46 -15.63 -6.05
C SER A 212 0.75 -16.14 -6.83
N LEU A 213 1.94 -15.57 -6.62
CA LEU A 213 3.14 -15.86 -7.40
C LEU A 213 4.27 -16.40 -6.53
N THR A 214 4.27 -16.11 -5.23
CA THR A 214 5.42 -16.33 -4.36
C THR A 214 5.10 -17.13 -3.10
N ARG A 215 6.10 -17.89 -2.66
CA ARG A 215 6.12 -18.68 -1.42
C ARG A 215 7.35 -18.35 -0.58
N LEU A 216 7.21 -18.53 0.72
CA LEU A 216 8.30 -18.53 1.68
C LEU A 216 8.66 -19.98 2.05
N ASP A 217 9.94 -20.31 1.98
CA ASP A 217 10.45 -21.57 2.51
C ASP A 217 10.67 -21.43 4.03
N CYS A 218 9.93 -22.20 4.81
CA CYS A 218 9.92 -22.12 6.27
C CYS A 218 10.65 -23.30 6.94
N THR A 219 11.50 -24.06 6.22
CA THR A 219 12.24 -25.19 6.83
C THR A 219 13.21 -24.75 7.93
N GLU A 220 13.83 -23.59 7.77
CA GLU A 220 14.81 -23.02 8.72
C GLU A 220 14.14 -22.04 9.71
N GLY A 221 12.81 -21.95 9.67
CA GLY A 221 12.04 -21.06 10.54
C GLY A 221 11.87 -21.59 11.96
N ILE A 222 11.70 -20.65 12.90
CA ILE A 222 11.43 -20.94 14.31
C ILE A 222 9.92 -20.86 14.54
N ASP A 223 9.34 -21.94 15.07
CA ASP A 223 7.91 -22.06 15.29
C ASP A 223 7.50 -21.65 16.70
N PHE A 224 6.31 -21.06 16.81
CA PHE A 224 5.65 -20.69 18.07
C PHE A 224 4.24 -21.28 18.05
N LEU A 225 3.86 -22.01 19.10
CA LEU A 225 2.49 -22.49 19.27
C LEU A 225 1.80 -21.62 20.31
N ARG A 226 0.73 -20.93 19.90
CA ARG A 226 -0.13 -20.17 20.79
C ARG A 226 -1.15 -21.08 21.45
N ASP A 227 -1.66 -20.66 22.61
CA ASP A 227 -2.56 -21.46 23.45
C ASP A 227 -3.88 -21.85 22.77
N ASP A 228 -4.33 -21.08 21.78
CA ASP A 228 -5.51 -21.38 20.95
C ASP A 228 -5.23 -22.39 19.82
N GLY A 229 -4.01 -22.89 19.72
CA GLY A 229 -3.59 -23.84 18.71
C GLY A 229 -3.14 -23.21 17.39
N LEU A 230 -3.13 -21.88 17.24
CA LEU A 230 -2.48 -21.27 16.08
C LEU A 230 -0.96 -21.40 16.19
N LEU A 231 -0.33 -21.77 15.07
CA LEU A 231 1.12 -21.89 14.96
C LEU A 231 1.61 -20.75 14.09
N ALA A 232 2.64 -20.06 14.55
CA ALA A 232 3.33 -19.06 13.80
C ALA A 232 4.78 -19.48 13.56
N THR A 233 5.41 -18.92 12.54
CA THR A 233 6.82 -19.15 12.23
C THR A 233 7.49 -17.81 11.97
N VAL A 234 8.68 -17.63 12.53
CA VAL A 234 9.59 -16.55 12.12
C VAL A 234 10.67 -17.12 11.20
N VAL A 235 10.91 -16.47 10.08
CA VAL A 235 12.00 -16.79 9.14
C VAL A 235 12.81 -15.53 8.88
N GLU A 236 14.13 -15.60 9.10
CA GLU A 236 15.08 -14.52 8.76
C GLU A 236 15.82 -14.94 7.48
N ARG A 237 15.66 -14.17 6.39
CA ARG A 237 16.25 -14.50 5.08
C ARG A 237 16.42 -13.25 4.21
N ASN A 238 17.59 -13.11 3.57
CA ASN A 238 17.89 -12.05 2.59
C ASN A 238 17.59 -10.64 3.14
N ASP A 239 18.15 -10.31 4.32
CA ASP A 239 17.97 -9.04 5.05
C ASP A 239 16.51 -8.69 5.37
N ARG A 240 15.67 -9.73 5.46
CA ARG A 240 14.25 -9.61 5.78
C ARG A 240 13.87 -10.58 6.85
N ILE A 241 12.87 -10.18 7.62
CA ILE A 241 12.19 -11.03 8.56
C ILE A 241 10.75 -11.22 8.12
N TYR A 242 10.31 -12.48 8.21
CA TYR A 242 8.95 -12.91 7.93
C TYR A 242 8.38 -13.46 9.22
N PHE A 243 7.20 -13.01 9.60
CA PHE A 243 6.39 -13.60 10.66
C PHE A 243 5.09 -14.08 10.04
N VAL A 244 4.86 -15.39 10.01
CA VAL A 244 3.70 -16.01 9.33
C VAL A 244 2.87 -16.84 10.29
N VAL A 245 1.56 -16.87 10.10
CA VAL A 245 0.59 -17.64 10.91
C VAL A 245 -0.10 -18.68 10.05
N TRP A 246 0.03 -19.94 10.46
CA TRP A 246 -0.48 -21.10 9.75
C TRP A 246 -1.94 -21.39 10.07
N HIS A 247 -2.85 -20.66 9.43
CA HIS A 247 -4.29 -20.98 9.40
C HIS A 247 -4.57 -22.33 8.73
N LYS A 248 -3.73 -22.70 7.76
CA LYS A 248 -3.65 -24.05 7.20
C LYS A 248 -2.21 -24.54 7.37
N ARG A 249 -2.03 -25.63 8.13
CA ARG A 249 -0.72 -26.23 8.41
C ARG A 249 0.00 -26.74 7.18
N PHE A 250 -0.74 -27.18 6.16
CA PHE A 250 -0.19 -27.74 4.92
C PHE A 250 -0.80 -27.01 3.74
N GLN A 251 0.06 -26.49 2.85
CA GLN A 251 -0.31 -25.71 1.67
C GLN A 251 0.43 -26.27 0.43
N PRO A 252 0.10 -27.48 -0.04
CA PRO A 252 0.80 -28.09 -1.19
C PRO A 252 0.69 -27.25 -2.48
N GLU A 253 -0.33 -26.39 -2.59
CA GLU A 253 -0.44 -25.41 -3.67
C GLU A 253 0.73 -24.42 -3.72
N ALA A 254 1.37 -24.14 -2.59
CA ALA A 254 2.50 -23.21 -2.50
C ALA A 254 3.74 -23.77 -3.19
N ASP A 255 3.89 -25.10 -3.30
CA ASP A 255 5.09 -25.75 -3.85
C ASP A 255 5.36 -25.37 -5.32
N ARG A 256 4.32 -24.92 -6.04
CA ARG A 256 4.39 -24.51 -7.45
C ARG A 256 4.75 -23.03 -7.65
N LEU A 257 4.79 -22.24 -6.58
CA LEU A 257 5.04 -20.79 -6.62
C LEU A 257 6.54 -20.48 -6.61
N PHE A 258 6.96 -19.27 -6.96
CA PHE A 258 8.37 -18.87 -6.88
C PHE A 258 8.82 -18.69 -5.43
N SER A 259 10.00 -19.18 -5.05
CA SER A 259 10.56 -18.89 -3.72
C SER A 259 11.01 -17.43 -3.64
N VAL A 260 10.67 -16.77 -2.53
CA VAL A 260 11.27 -15.48 -2.11
C VAL A 260 12.62 -15.64 -1.42
#